data_AF-A0A8K0QV23-F1
#
_entry.id   AF-A0A8K0QV23-F1
#
_cell.length_a   1.000
_cell.length_b   1.000
_cell.length_c   1.000
_cell.angle_alpha   90.00
_cell.angle_beta   90.00
_cell.angle_gamma   90.00
#
_symmetry.space_group_name_H-M   'P 1'
#
loop_
_entity.id
_entity.type
_entity.pdbx_description
1 polymer ?
#
loop_
_entity_poly.entity_id
_entity_poly.type
_entity_poly.pdbx_seq_one_letter_code
_entity_poly.pdbx_strand_id
1 'polypeptide(L)'
;MTMRLIASQPDIESRESKYSIEVGGKIIRLNEKNLLDICWTNGLDTPCSICSEPFDIAVAPPVRTLRLQHGSLAYSPRTNELPPIKITNTHLRCLKENTIKFIPVSHAWHDPVARAYASRESNIEAARMVFELPVRVLLAATQRSGPDVQVWHDYISIPQWQESFRGTTILPQIFQIFKYGGTALIHLDDEPTFDLFDISSRQDVLLHASNIRRIFNARWFRRMWIIVEFLMCRDGYLMNSRYEIMSNTFSTLMKAITEHHLRHLSRDVPLVPTLEWMSSIPLFSRDTSTHNCLGHVFDLLATQGCRSHRDRFIATCAILEHDENAKSMAELPQNTQEACLYIAKRALRRNDWSPLLLRPSDEPPLPTVGWLKGHTVMEADMWDLGIQTSAAQSAPTILPDHSVEIEVQFLGQIWSSRPIKLLDMSIHVVPSQW
;
A
#
# COMPACT_ATOMS: atom_id res chain seq x y z
N MET A 1 -54.22 12.67 -51.64
CA MET A 1 -54.61 12.12 -50.32
C MET A 1 -53.42 11.34 -49.83
N THR A 2 -52.64 11.98 -48.96
CA THR A 2 -51.23 11.67 -48.67
C THR A 2 -51.16 11.29 -47.20
N MET A 3 -50.73 10.07 -46.88
CA MET A 3 -50.43 9.69 -45.50
C MET A 3 -48.93 9.43 -45.39
N ARG A 4 -48.23 10.38 -44.75
CA ARG A 4 -46.88 10.20 -44.20
C ARG A 4 -47.02 9.47 -42.86
N LEU A 5 -46.37 8.32 -42.74
CA LEU A 5 -46.11 7.67 -41.47
C LEU A 5 -45.03 8.46 -40.72
N ILE A 6 -45.42 9.08 -39.61
CA ILE A 6 -44.50 9.65 -38.63
C ILE A 6 -44.02 8.48 -37.77
N ALA A 7 -42.79 8.05 -37.97
CA ALA A 7 -42.10 7.18 -37.03
C ALA A 7 -41.60 8.06 -35.87
N SER A 8 -42.17 7.84 -34.69
CA SER A 8 -41.77 8.45 -33.44
C SER A 8 -40.38 7.96 -33.03
N GLN A 9 -39.37 8.82 -33.12
CA GLN A 9 -38.14 8.70 -32.34
C GLN A 9 -38.48 8.94 -30.86
N PRO A 10 -38.02 8.11 -29.91
CA PRO A 10 -38.03 8.52 -28.51
C PRO A 10 -36.84 9.48 -28.31
N ASP A 11 -37.14 10.78 -28.37
CA ASP A 11 -36.34 11.83 -27.76
C ASP A 11 -36.20 11.55 -26.25
N ILE A 12 -35.04 11.02 -25.85
CA ILE A 12 -34.52 11.14 -24.48
C ILE A 12 -33.03 11.53 -24.58
N GLU A 13 -32.75 12.65 -25.24
CA GLU A 13 -31.54 13.46 -25.02
C GLU A 13 -31.99 14.74 -24.31
N SER A 14 -31.77 14.92 -23.00
CA SER A 14 -30.74 15.87 -22.53
C SER A 14 -30.75 15.94 -20.99
N ARG A 15 -30.33 14.87 -20.30
CA ARG A 15 -29.69 15.05 -18.99
C ARG A 15 -28.19 15.14 -19.26
N GLU A 16 -27.65 16.36 -19.18
CA GLU A 16 -26.27 16.71 -19.55
C GLU A 16 -25.28 15.64 -19.08
N SER A 17 -24.65 14.96 -20.03
CA SER A 17 -23.55 14.06 -19.73
C SER A 17 -22.35 14.92 -19.33
N LYS A 18 -21.89 14.75 -18.09
CA LYS A 18 -20.83 15.56 -17.49
C LYS A 18 -19.43 14.96 -17.69
N TYR A 19 -19.37 13.65 -17.90
CA TYR A 19 -18.12 12.90 -17.99
C TYR A 19 -18.01 12.16 -19.33
N SER A 20 -16.78 12.02 -19.83
CA SER A 20 -16.51 11.35 -21.11
C SER A 20 -15.29 10.44 -20.98
N ILE A 21 -15.47 9.18 -21.36
CA ILE A 21 -14.46 8.13 -21.31
C ILE A 21 -14.33 7.49 -22.69
N GLU A 22 -13.13 7.47 -23.25
CA GLU A 22 -12.81 6.62 -24.40
C GLU A 22 -12.22 5.29 -23.94
N VAL A 23 -12.84 4.18 -24.34
CA VAL A 23 -12.36 2.83 -24.04
C VAL A 23 -12.67 1.90 -25.22
N GLY A 24 -11.68 1.12 -25.67
CA GLY A 24 -11.82 0.22 -26.83
C GLY A 24 -12.27 0.91 -28.13
N GLY A 25 -11.88 2.18 -28.34
CA GLY A 25 -12.28 2.98 -29.49
C GLY A 25 -13.73 3.52 -29.43
N LYS A 26 -14.44 3.32 -28.32
CA LYS A 26 -15.79 3.87 -28.10
C LYS A 26 -15.73 5.01 -27.09
N ILE A 27 -16.49 6.07 -27.35
CA ILE A 27 -16.69 7.17 -26.40
C ILE A 27 -17.98 6.91 -25.62
N ILE A 28 -17.86 6.82 -24.31
CA ILE A 28 -18.96 6.67 -23.37
C ILE A 28 -19.17 8.01 -22.66
N ARG A 29 -20.37 8.57 -22.80
CA ARG A 29 -20.80 9.79 -22.11
C ARG A 29 -21.64 9.42 -20.89
N LEU A 30 -21.24 9.93 -19.73
CA LEU A 30 -21.76 9.50 -18.43
C LEU A 30 -22.24 10.69 -17.61
N ASN A 31 -23.15 10.41 -16.68
CA ASN A 31 -23.58 11.33 -15.64
C ASN A 31 -23.38 10.67 -14.26
N GLU A 32 -23.64 11.41 -13.18
CA GLU A 32 -23.35 10.94 -11.82
C GLU A 32 -24.16 9.70 -11.40
N LYS A 33 -25.27 9.39 -12.09
CA LYS A 33 -26.13 8.25 -11.76
C LYS A 33 -25.59 6.92 -12.28
N ASN A 34 -24.95 6.92 -13.45
CA ASN A 34 -24.46 5.71 -14.12
C ASN A 34 -22.93 5.55 -14.04
N LEU A 35 -22.20 6.59 -13.66
CA LEU A 35 -20.74 6.59 -13.65
C LEU A 35 -20.14 5.49 -12.75
N LEU A 36 -20.61 5.38 -11.50
CA LEU A 36 -20.04 4.42 -10.55
C LEU A 36 -20.27 2.97 -10.99
N ASP A 37 -21.50 2.68 -11.44
CA ASP A 37 -21.87 1.36 -11.95
C ASP A 37 -20.99 0.96 -13.14
N ILE A 38 -20.79 1.87 -14.11
CA ILE A 38 -19.92 1.62 -15.25
C ILE A 38 -18.47 1.35 -14.83
N CYS A 39 -17.92 2.13 -13.89
CA CYS A 39 -16.54 1.95 -13.42
C CYS A 39 -16.33 0.64 -12.65
N TRP A 40 -17.32 0.23 -11.85
CA TRP A 40 -17.16 -0.86 -10.86
C TRP A 40 -17.74 -2.21 -11.31
N THR A 41 -18.42 -2.26 -12.46
CA THR A 41 -18.92 -3.49 -13.08
C THR A 41 -18.08 -3.84 -14.32
N ASN A 42 -18.71 -4.34 -15.39
CA ASN A 42 -18.09 -4.67 -16.67
C ASN A 42 -18.22 -3.54 -17.71
N GLY A 43 -18.74 -2.37 -17.32
CA GLY A 43 -18.99 -1.26 -18.24
C GLY A 43 -17.75 -0.69 -18.94
N LEU A 44 -16.55 -0.94 -18.39
CA LEU A 44 -15.26 -0.56 -18.97
C LEU A 44 -14.50 -1.74 -19.59
N ASP A 45 -15.10 -2.93 -19.68
CA ASP A 45 -14.42 -4.12 -20.17
C ASP A 45 -14.24 -4.09 -21.69
N THR A 46 -13.03 -4.41 -22.11
CA THR A 46 -12.61 -4.58 -23.51
C THR A 46 -11.54 -5.67 -23.53
N PRO A 47 -11.29 -6.33 -24.67
CA PRO A 47 -10.12 -7.20 -24.82
C PRO A 47 -8.82 -6.43 -24.59
N CYS A 48 -7.71 -7.15 -24.36
CA CYS A 48 -6.42 -6.50 -24.20
C CYS A 48 -6.04 -5.69 -25.45
N SER A 49 -5.64 -4.43 -25.28
CA SER A 49 -5.29 -3.54 -26.39
C SER A 49 -4.04 -3.96 -27.19
N ILE A 50 -3.29 -4.95 -26.71
CA ILE A 50 -2.04 -5.43 -27.32
C ILE A 50 -2.26 -6.77 -28.02
N CYS A 51 -2.67 -7.79 -27.26
CA CYS A 51 -2.83 -9.15 -27.81
C CYS A 51 -4.25 -9.45 -28.28
N SER A 52 -5.22 -8.54 -28.09
CA SER A 52 -6.64 -8.73 -28.42
C SER A 52 -7.35 -9.88 -27.69
N GLU A 53 -6.68 -10.58 -26.78
CA GLU A 53 -7.26 -11.66 -25.99
C GLU A 53 -8.15 -11.15 -24.85
N PRO A 54 -9.18 -11.90 -24.43
CA PRO A 54 -10.00 -11.56 -23.29
C PRO A 54 -9.24 -11.65 -21.96
N PHE A 55 -9.83 -11.10 -20.91
CA PHE A 55 -9.32 -11.18 -19.54
C PHE A 55 -10.00 -12.31 -18.77
N ASP A 56 -9.20 -13.12 -18.08
CA ASP A 56 -9.71 -13.96 -17.00
C ASP A 56 -9.59 -13.17 -15.69
N ILE A 57 -10.70 -12.59 -15.25
CA ILE A 57 -10.77 -11.71 -14.09
C ILE A 57 -10.35 -12.43 -12.80
N ALA A 58 -10.54 -13.75 -12.72
CA ALA A 58 -10.16 -14.56 -11.57
C ALA A 58 -8.65 -14.88 -11.53
N VAL A 59 -7.93 -14.73 -12.64
CA VAL A 59 -6.51 -15.11 -12.73
C VAL A 59 -5.63 -13.90 -13.00
N ALA A 60 -5.98 -13.08 -13.98
CA ALA A 60 -5.21 -11.94 -14.46
C ALA A 60 -6.16 -10.85 -14.97
N PRO A 61 -6.70 -10.03 -14.06
CA PRO A 61 -7.62 -8.96 -14.44
C PRO A 61 -6.93 -7.88 -15.29
N PRO A 62 -7.71 -7.03 -15.98
CA PRO A 62 -7.13 -5.95 -16.76
C PRO A 62 -6.40 -4.95 -15.86
N VAL A 63 -5.17 -4.61 -16.25
CA VAL A 63 -4.51 -3.40 -15.79
C VAL A 63 -5.08 -2.26 -16.63
N ARG A 64 -6.05 -1.53 -16.06
CA ARG A 64 -6.66 -0.37 -16.71
C ARG A 64 -5.83 0.88 -16.40
N THR A 65 -5.21 1.47 -17.41
CA THR A 65 -4.46 2.73 -17.26
C THR A 65 -5.24 3.89 -17.84
N LEU A 66 -5.12 5.04 -17.19
CA LEU A 66 -5.78 6.28 -17.55
C LEU A 66 -4.79 7.21 -18.25
N ARG A 67 -5.24 7.85 -19.34
CA ARG A 67 -4.51 8.90 -20.07
C ARG A 67 -5.45 10.05 -20.40
N LEU A 68 -4.90 11.25 -20.54
CA LEU A 68 -5.65 12.37 -21.11
C LEU A 68 -5.87 12.15 -22.61
N GLN A 69 -7.02 12.59 -23.13
CA GLN A 69 -7.18 12.67 -24.58
C GLN A 69 -6.34 13.81 -25.16
N HIS A 70 -6.03 13.71 -26.46
CA HIS A 70 -5.28 14.75 -27.16
C HIS A 70 -6.01 16.10 -27.05
N GLY A 71 -5.28 17.18 -26.75
CA GLY A 71 -5.84 18.53 -26.57
C GLY A 71 -6.30 18.86 -25.14
N SER A 72 -6.26 17.90 -24.21
CA SER A 72 -6.68 18.09 -22.81
C SER A 72 -5.62 18.69 -21.88
N LEU A 73 -4.51 19.21 -22.41
CA LEU A 73 -3.41 19.75 -21.60
C LEU A 73 -3.68 21.15 -21.02
N ALA A 74 -4.73 21.83 -21.49
CA ALA A 74 -5.13 23.14 -20.97
C ALA A 74 -5.85 23.08 -19.61
N TYR A 75 -6.23 21.89 -19.15
CA TYR A 75 -6.98 21.71 -17.90
C TYR A 75 -6.05 21.77 -16.68
N SER A 76 -6.58 22.29 -15.58
CA SER A 76 -5.89 22.32 -14.30
C SER A 76 -6.52 21.30 -13.34
N PRO A 77 -5.73 20.59 -12.52
CA PRO A 77 -6.25 19.72 -11.46
C PRO A 77 -7.24 20.42 -10.50
N ARG A 78 -7.25 21.75 -10.48
CA ARG A 78 -8.05 22.58 -9.57
C ARG A 78 -9.33 23.15 -10.19
N THR A 79 -9.54 23.01 -11.49
CA THR A 79 -10.77 23.52 -12.14
C THR A 79 -11.95 22.59 -11.93
N ASN A 80 -13.18 23.11 -12.02
CA ASN A 80 -14.39 22.30 -11.92
C ASN A 80 -14.63 21.46 -13.19
N GLU A 81 -14.16 21.94 -14.34
CA GLU A 81 -14.22 21.20 -15.59
C GLU A 81 -13.09 20.18 -15.65
N LEU A 82 -13.47 18.94 -15.98
CA LEU A 82 -12.55 17.83 -16.12
C LEU A 82 -12.44 17.42 -17.59
N PRO A 83 -11.23 17.12 -18.08
CA PRO A 83 -11.05 16.66 -19.43
C PRO A 83 -11.65 15.27 -19.65
N PRO A 84 -11.97 14.92 -20.90
CA PRO A 84 -12.22 13.54 -21.26
C PRO A 84 -10.93 12.71 -21.08
N ILE A 85 -11.09 11.47 -20.65
CA ILE A 85 -9.98 10.53 -20.46
C ILE A 85 -10.08 9.35 -21.41
N LYS A 86 -8.94 8.73 -21.67
CA LYS A 86 -8.83 7.45 -22.35
C LYS A 86 -8.41 6.38 -21.35
N ILE A 87 -9.13 5.26 -21.36
CA ILE A 87 -8.81 4.07 -20.59
C ILE A 87 -8.28 3.00 -21.54
N THR A 88 -7.14 2.41 -21.17
CA THR A 88 -6.54 1.30 -21.91
C THR A 88 -6.48 0.08 -21.03
N ASN A 89 -7.11 -1.03 -21.46
CA ASN A 89 -7.09 -2.30 -20.74
C ASN A 89 -5.97 -3.18 -21.29
N THR A 90 -5.06 -3.62 -20.43
CA THR A 90 -3.91 -4.46 -20.83
C THR A 90 -3.67 -5.59 -19.85
N HIS A 91 -3.17 -6.74 -20.32
CA HIS A 91 -2.62 -7.72 -19.39
C HIS A 91 -1.31 -7.21 -18.82
N LEU A 92 -1.02 -7.53 -17.57
CA LEU A 92 0.25 -7.18 -16.95
C LEU A 92 1.46 -7.76 -17.71
N ARG A 93 1.33 -8.98 -18.29
CA ARG A 93 2.37 -9.57 -19.15
C ARG A 93 2.62 -8.73 -20.40
N CYS A 94 1.57 -8.24 -21.05
CA CYS A 94 1.68 -7.46 -22.27
C CYS A 94 2.34 -6.10 -21.98
N LEU A 95 2.03 -5.49 -20.83
CA LEU A 95 2.70 -4.28 -20.37
C LEU A 95 4.21 -4.52 -20.19
N LYS A 96 4.59 -5.62 -19.54
CA LYS A 96 5.99 -6.02 -19.32
C LYS A 96 6.74 -6.25 -20.64
N GLU A 97 6.17 -7.07 -21.52
CA GLU A 97 6.76 -7.43 -22.82
C GLU A 97 6.93 -6.22 -23.75
N ASN A 98 6.01 -5.26 -23.68
CA ASN A 98 6.06 -4.03 -24.49
C ASN A 98 6.67 -2.85 -23.74
N THR A 99 7.23 -3.07 -22.54
CA THR A 99 7.88 -2.03 -21.71
C THR A 99 7.04 -0.78 -21.45
N ILE A 100 5.71 -0.91 -21.44
CA ILE A 100 4.79 0.21 -21.23
C ILE A 100 4.83 0.61 -19.77
N LYS A 101 5.10 1.89 -19.50
CA LYS A 101 5.18 2.47 -18.15
C LYS A 101 3.86 3.13 -17.75
N PHE A 102 3.57 3.08 -16.45
CA PHE A 102 2.48 3.81 -15.82
C PHE A 102 2.86 4.07 -14.34
N ILE A 103 2.15 5.01 -13.71
CA ILE A 103 2.34 5.36 -12.30
C ILE A 103 1.14 4.84 -11.50
N PRO A 104 1.30 3.84 -10.61
CA PRO A 104 0.25 3.45 -9.69
C PRO A 104 0.03 4.52 -8.62
N VAL A 105 -1.23 4.78 -8.28
CA VAL A 105 -1.61 5.73 -7.23
C VAL A 105 -1.92 4.97 -5.95
N SER A 106 -1.21 5.30 -4.88
CA SER A 106 -1.53 4.87 -3.53
C SER A 106 -2.22 6.02 -2.81
N HIS A 107 -3.38 5.77 -2.22
CA HIS A 107 -4.15 6.80 -1.52
C HIS A 107 -4.99 6.16 -0.40
N ALA A 108 -5.58 6.97 0.49
CA ALA A 108 -6.56 6.45 1.44
C ALA A 108 -7.96 6.45 0.80
N TRP A 109 -8.69 5.35 0.99
CA TRP A 109 -10.08 5.30 0.55
C TRP A 109 -10.88 6.36 1.28
N HIS A 110 -11.68 7.06 0.51
CA HIS A 110 -12.55 8.10 1.02
C HIS A 110 -13.87 7.49 1.48
N ASP A 111 -14.44 8.05 2.54
CA ASP A 111 -15.60 7.48 3.20
C ASP A 111 -16.80 7.23 2.27
N PRO A 112 -17.17 8.13 1.34
CA PRO A 112 -18.28 7.85 0.41
C PRO A 112 -18.02 6.61 -0.45
N VAL A 113 -16.77 6.44 -0.90
CA VAL A 113 -16.36 5.31 -1.73
C VAL A 113 -16.32 4.02 -0.90
N ALA A 114 -15.78 4.08 0.31
CA ALA A 114 -15.78 2.94 1.23
C ALA A 114 -17.21 2.48 1.59
N ARG A 115 -18.15 3.42 1.80
CA ARG A 115 -19.56 3.10 2.03
C ARG A 115 -20.19 2.43 0.81
N ALA A 116 -20.01 2.99 -0.39
CA ALA A 116 -20.54 2.42 -1.63
C ALA A 116 -20.02 1.00 -1.89
N TYR A 117 -18.74 0.77 -1.61
CA TYR A 117 -18.13 -0.56 -1.70
C TYR A 117 -18.78 -1.56 -0.74
N ALA A 118 -18.99 -1.15 0.51
CA ALA A 118 -19.55 -2.00 1.55
C ALA A 118 -21.05 -2.31 1.32
N SER A 119 -21.85 -1.33 0.89
CA SER A 119 -23.28 -1.51 0.65
C SER A 119 -23.61 -2.12 -0.72
N ARG A 120 -22.68 -2.08 -1.68
CA ARG A 120 -22.95 -2.34 -3.11
C ARG A 120 -24.02 -1.42 -3.71
N GLU A 121 -24.12 -0.22 -3.19
CA GLU A 121 -25.10 0.76 -3.66
C GLU A 121 -24.40 1.99 -4.21
N SER A 122 -24.91 2.48 -5.35
CA SER A 122 -24.42 3.71 -5.93
C SER A 122 -24.89 4.93 -5.14
N ASN A 123 -23.98 5.87 -4.91
CA ASN A 123 -24.33 7.19 -4.40
C ASN A 123 -23.55 8.27 -5.16
N ILE A 124 -24.14 9.47 -5.22
CA ILE A 124 -23.63 10.58 -6.04
C ILE A 124 -22.22 11.00 -5.59
N GLU A 125 -21.97 11.08 -4.29
CA GLU A 125 -20.67 11.46 -3.74
C GLU A 125 -19.57 10.48 -4.16
N ALA A 126 -19.82 9.17 -4.03
CA ALA A 126 -18.90 8.12 -4.45
C ALA A 126 -18.71 8.13 -5.97
N ALA A 127 -19.79 8.29 -6.75
CA ALA A 127 -19.71 8.34 -8.20
C ALA A 127 -18.81 9.50 -8.67
N ARG A 128 -19.02 10.70 -8.13
CA ARG A 128 -18.17 11.86 -8.40
C ARG A 128 -16.73 11.57 -8.01
N MET A 129 -16.52 11.09 -6.79
CA MET A 129 -15.18 10.87 -6.26
C MET A 129 -14.38 9.81 -7.03
N VAL A 130 -15.03 8.74 -7.48
CA VAL A 130 -14.43 7.68 -8.28
C VAL A 130 -13.89 8.19 -9.61
N PHE A 131 -14.46 9.26 -10.16
CA PHE A 131 -13.99 9.83 -11.42
C PHE A 131 -13.16 11.10 -11.24
N GLU A 132 -13.67 12.08 -10.48
CA GLU A 132 -13.03 13.37 -10.34
C GLU A 132 -11.62 13.24 -9.73
N LEU A 133 -11.44 12.38 -8.71
CA LEU A 133 -10.14 12.23 -8.07
C LEU A 133 -9.09 11.64 -9.04
N PRO A 134 -9.28 10.45 -9.66
CA PRO A 134 -8.28 9.92 -10.60
C PRO A 134 -7.95 10.86 -11.76
N VAL A 135 -8.93 11.63 -12.27
CA VAL A 135 -8.69 12.58 -13.36
C VAL A 135 -7.83 13.76 -12.89
N ARG A 136 -8.07 14.30 -11.69
CA ARG A 136 -7.25 15.38 -11.12
C ARG A 136 -5.83 14.90 -10.81
N VAL A 137 -5.71 13.68 -10.29
CA VAL A 137 -4.41 13.01 -10.08
C VAL A 137 -3.65 12.86 -11.41
N LEU A 138 -4.34 12.39 -12.46
CA LEU A 138 -3.77 12.26 -13.81
C LEU A 138 -3.32 13.61 -14.38
N LEU A 139 -4.11 14.67 -14.20
CA LEU A 139 -3.73 16.02 -14.61
C LEU A 139 -2.44 16.49 -13.92
N ALA A 140 -2.32 16.29 -12.61
CA ALA A 140 -1.12 16.67 -11.87
C ALA A 140 0.11 15.84 -12.28
N ALA A 141 -0.08 14.53 -12.46
CA ALA A 141 0.98 13.64 -12.95
C ALA A 141 1.44 14.02 -14.36
N THR A 142 0.50 14.44 -15.22
CA THR A 142 0.77 14.94 -16.57
C THR A 142 1.53 16.27 -16.56
N GLN A 143 1.12 17.22 -15.71
CA GLN A 143 1.83 18.49 -15.53
C GLN A 143 3.28 18.29 -15.07
N ARG A 144 3.52 17.30 -14.21
CA ARG A 144 4.85 16.99 -13.69
C ARG A 144 5.73 16.23 -14.69
N SER A 145 5.19 15.20 -15.34
CA SER A 145 5.99 14.19 -16.03
C SER A 145 5.72 14.11 -17.54
N GLY A 146 4.86 14.98 -18.06
CA GLY A 146 4.58 15.13 -19.49
C GLY A 146 3.27 14.48 -19.95
N PRO A 147 2.86 14.76 -21.21
CA PRO A 147 1.55 14.38 -21.77
C PRO A 147 1.33 12.88 -21.97
N ASP A 148 2.42 12.09 -22.02
CA ASP A 148 2.35 10.65 -22.26
C ASP A 148 2.20 9.82 -20.99
N VAL A 149 2.14 10.47 -19.82
CA VAL A 149 1.92 9.82 -18.54
C VAL A 149 0.63 9.00 -18.56
N GLN A 150 0.75 7.79 -18.03
CA GLN A 150 -0.40 6.95 -17.71
C GLN A 150 -0.46 6.71 -16.22
N VAL A 151 -1.64 6.74 -15.67
CA VAL A 151 -1.87 6.51 -14.24
C VAL A 151 -2.71 5.24 -14.06
N TRP A 152 -2.41 4.45 -13.05
CA TRP A 152 -3.31 3.40 -12.56
C TRP A 152 -3.90 3.84 -11.22
N HIS A 153 -5.22 3.85 -11.10
CA HIS A 153 -5.91 4.23 -9.87
C HIS A 153 -7.07 3.26 -9.63
N ASP A 154 -7.06 2.62 -8.47
CA ASP A 154 -8.00 1.56 -8.07
C ASP A 154 -9.49 1.95 -8.22
N TYR A 155 -9.88 3.20 -7.96
CA TYR A 155 -11.26 3.69 -8.09
C TYR A 155 -11.86 3.43 -9.47
N ILE A 156 -11.10 3.55 -10.56
CA ILE A 156 -11.57 3.26 -11.93
C ILE A 156 -11.06 1.91 -12.41
N SER A 157 -9.85 1.56 -12.01
CA SER A 157 -9.14 0.45 -12.63
C SER A 157 -9.61 -0.91 -12.14
N ILE A 158 -10.24 -0.94 -10.97
CA ILE A 158 -10.73 -2.15 -10.34
C ILE A 158 -12.26 -2.25 -10.46
N PRO A 159 -12.80 -3.33 -11.02
CA PRO A 159 -14.24 -3.60 -11.03
C PRO A 159 -14.73 -4.09 -9.65
N GLN A 160 -14.85 -3.18 -8.69
CA GLN A 160 -15.09 -3.46 -7.27
C GLN A 160 -16.37 -4.27 -6.97
N TRP A 161 -17.37 -4.26 -7.87
CA TRP A 161 -18.65 -4.95 -7.67
C TRP A 161 -18.77 -6.29 -8.41
N GLN A 162 -17.75 -6.70 -9.16
CA GLN A 162 -17.73 -8.04 -9.76
C GLN A 162 -17.40 -9.10 -8.70
N GLU A 163 -18.25 -10.13 -8.58
CA GLU A 163 -18.11 -11.15 -7.53
C GLU A 163 -16.86 -12.01 -7.68
N SER A 164 -16.44 -12.23 -8.93
CA SER A 164 -15.20 -12.92 -9.30
C SER A 164 -13.94 -12.17 -8.83
N PHE A 165 -14.07 -10.90 -8.46
CA PHE A 165 -12.98 -10.01 -8.11
C PHE A 165 -12.96 -9.72 -6.60
N ARG A 166 -12.65 -10.72 -5.78
CA ARG A 166 -12.68 -10.59 -4.30
C ARG A 166 -11.53 -11.27 -3.58
N GLY A 167 -11.18 -10.71 -2.42
CA GLY A 167 -10.35 -11.34 -1.40
C GLY A 167 -8.91 -11.63 -1.83
N THR A 168 -8.46 -12.85 -1.51
CA THR A 168 -7.07 -13.32 -1.73
C THR A 168 -6.69 -13.45 -3.20
N THR A 169 -7.65 -13.39 -4.12
CA THR A 169 -7.39 -13.47 -5.56
C THR A 169 -6.90 -12.15 -6.14
N ILE A 170 -7.46 -11.03 -5.68
CA ILE A 170 -7.14 -9.71 -6.22
C ILE A 170 -5.88 -9.11 -5.60
N LEU A 171 -5.70 -9.22 -4.29
CA LEU A 171 -4.60 -8.56 -3.59
C LEU A 171 -3.22 -8.89 -4.21
N PRO A 172 -2.91 -10.16 -4.55
CA PRO A 172 -1.69 -10.49 -5.27
C PRO A 172 -1.51 -9.73 -6.58
N GLN A 173 -2.59 -9.53 -7.35
CA GLN A 173 -2.54 -8.83 -8.63
C GLN A 173 -2.29 -7.33 -8.43
N ILE A 174 -2.91 -6.70 -7.43
CA ILE A 174 -2.63 -5.31 -7.08
C ILE A 174 -1.15 -5.16 -6.72
N PHE A 175 -0.58 -6.05 -5.90
CA PHE A 175 0.83 -5.99 -5.55
C PHE A 175 1.75 -6.12 -6.77
N GLN A 176 1.40 -6.98 -7.73
CA GLN A 176 2.15 -7.09 -8.99
C GLN A 176 2.04 -5.83 -9.87
N ILE A 177 0.91 -5.12 -9.84
CA ILE A 177 0.73 -3.84 -10.52
C ILE A 177 1.65 -2.78 -9.90
N PHE A 178 1.66 -2.65 -8.57
CA PHE A 178 2.59 -1.75 -7.86
C PHE A 178 4.05 -2.12 -8.14
N LYS A 179 4.40 -3.40 -8.02
CA LYS A 179 5.76 -3.91 -8.29
C LYS A 179 6.25 -3.56 -9.69
N TYR A 180 5.39 -3.70 -10.71
CA TYR A 180 5.76 -3.36 -12.07
C TYR A 180 5.80 -1.85 -12.33
N GLY A 181 4.91 -1.08 -11.68
CA GLY A 181 4.91 0.39 -11.74
C GLY A 181 6.20 0.99 -11.21
N GLY A 182 6.78 0.41 -10.15
CA GLY A 182 8.12 0.71 -9.65
C GLY A 182 8.34 2.11 -9.06
N THR A 183 7.37 3.02 -9.16
CA THR A 183 7.32 4.27 -8.40
C THR A 183 5.86 4.68 -8.28
N ALA A 184 5.37 4.84 -7.06
CA ALA A 184 3.99 5.25 -6.82
C ALA A 184 3.82 6.77 -6.77
N LEU A 185 2.61 7.25 -7.03
CA LEU A 185 2.16 8.57 -6.59
C LEU A 185 1.33 8.39 -5.32
N ILE A 186 1.81 8.90 -4.19
CA ILE A 186 1.21 8.77 -2.86
C ILE A 186 0.35 10.01 -2.60
N HIS A 187 -0.97 9.86 -2.68
CA HIS A 187 -1.91 10.93 -2.37
C HIS A 187 -2.25 10.92 -0.88
N LEU A 188 -1.85 11.97 -0.18
CA LEU A 188 -1.99 12.07 1.27
C LEU A 188 -3.41 12.47 1.73
N ASP A 189 -4.29 12.90 0.82
CA ASP A 189 -5.64 13.45 1.10
C ASP A 189 -5.66 14.61 2.13
N ASP A 190 -4.49 15.14 2.48
CA ASP A 190 -4.26 16.18 3.49
C ASP A 190 -3.50 17.36 2.86
N GLU A 191 -3.39 18.48 3.58
CA GLU A 191 -2.74 19.71 3.08
C GLU A 191 -1.33 19.99 3.69
N PRO A 192 -0.34 19.06 3.67
CA PRO A 192 1.03 19.48 3.95
C PRO A 192 1.51 20.41 2.83
N THR A 193 2.30 21.41 3.19
CA THR A 193 2.99 22.23 2.20
C THR A 193 4.21 21.47 1.71
N PHE A 194 4.56 21.56 0.43
CA PHE A 194 5.80 20.93 -0.06
C PHE A 194 6.97 21.88 -0.17
N ASP A 195 6.94 22.97 0.61
CA ASP A 195 8.09 23.84 0.86
C ASP A 195 9.09 23.15 1.80
N LEU A 196 9.56 21.98 1.37
CA LEU A 196 10.58 21.13 1.99
C LEU A 196 11.79 21.00 1.05
N PHE A 197 11.92 21.94 0.12
CA PHE A 197 12.99 21.96 -0.86
C PHE A 197 14.27 22.25 -0.08
N ASP A 198 15.15 21.24 -0.02
CA ASP A 198 16.47 21.30 0.60
C ASP A 198 16.52 21.22 2.14
N ILE A 199 15.95 20.13 2.69
CA ILE A 199 16.40 19.63 4.01
C ILE A 199 17.88 19.23 3.88
N SER A 200 18.77 20.18 4.15
CA SER A 200 20.23 20.05 4.01
C SER A 200 20.94 20.06 5.37
N SER A 201 20.21 20.45 6.42
CA SER A 201 20.69 20.58 7.77
C SER A 201 19.65 20.13 8.81
N ARG A 202 20.11 19.90 10.04
CA ARG A 202 19.23 19.67 11.19
C ARG A 202 18.31 20.88 11.47
N GLN A 203 18.80 22.09 11.23
CA GLN A 203 18.01 23.29 11.46
C GLN A 203 16.80 23.32 10.53
N ASP A 204 16.94 22.82 9.31
CA ASP A 204 15.84 22.67 8.36
C ASP A 204 14.83 21.63 8.87
N VAL A 205 15.29 20.48 9.37
CA VAL A 205 14.39 19.47 9.99
C VAL A 205 13.59 20.07 11.14
N LEU A 206 14.22 20.90 11.99
CA LEU A 206 13.55 21.56 13.11
C LEU A 206 12.57 22.65 12.62
N LEU A 207 12.99 23.46 11.65
CA LEU A 207 12.17 24.52 11.05
C LEU A 207 10.91 23.94 10.40
N HIS A 208 11.05 22.80 9.72
CA HIS A 208 9.98 22.13 9.01
C HIS A 208 9.28 21.03 9.83
N ALA A 209 9.61 20.85 11.12
CA ALA A 209 9.12 19.73 11.94
C ALA A 209 7.59 19.65 11.98
N SER A 210 6.90 20.79 12.08
CA SER A 210 5.44 20.83 12.08
C SER A 210 4.84 20.30 10.77
N ASN A 211 5.44 20.67 9.64
CA ASN A 211 4.99 20.25 8.33
C ASN A 211 5.32 18.77 8.05
N ILE A 212 6.51 18.30 8.46
CA ILE A 212 6.88 16.89 8.38
C ILE A 212 5.94 16.04 9.25
N ARG A 213 5.62 16.49 10.47
CA ARG A 213 4.60 15.82 11.32
C ARG A 213 3.24 15.74 10.63
N ARG A 214 2.81 16.80 9.92
CA ARG A 214 1.55 16.77 9.16
C ARG A 214 1.56 15.72 8.05
N ILE A 215 2.69 15.50 7.38
CA ILE A 215 2.85 14.40 6.40
C ILE A 215 2.59 13.07 7.09
N PHE A 216 3.26 12.76 8.20
CA PHE A 216 3.12 11.46 8.88
C PHE A 216 1.81 11.27 9.65
N ASN A 217 1.10 12.35 9.97
CA ASN A 217 -0.23 12.29 10.55
C ASN A 217 -1.35 12.08 9.52
N ALA A 218 -1.00 12.11 8.23
CA ALA A 218 -1.96 11.99 7.15
C ALA A 218 -2.71 10.65 7.18
N ARG A 219 -3.94 10.63 6.66
CA ARG A 219 -4.78 9.42 6.68
C ARG A 219 -4.12 8.23 5.99
N TRP A 220 -3.29 8.49 4.97
CA TRP A 220 -2.53 7.48 4.26
C TRP A 220 -1.70 6.60 5.20
N PHE A 221 -0.94 7.19 6.13
CA PHE A 221 -0.05 6.49 7.08
C PHE A 221 -0.77 5.66 8.15
N ARG A 222 -2.10 5.67 8.19
CA ARG A 222 -2.89 4.90 9.16
C ARG A 222 -3.34 3.55 8.60
N ARG A 223 -3.05 3.25 7.33
CA ARG A 223 -3.55 2.05 6.64
C ARG A 223 -2.45 0.99 6.58
N MET A 224 -2.84 -0.26 6.76
CA MET A 224 -1.90 -1.38 6.61
C MET A 224 -1.43 -1.57 5.16
N TRP A 225 -2.36 -1.51 4.20
CA TRP A 225 -2.08 -1.83 2.79
C TRP A 225 -1.02 -0.94 2.13
N ILE A 226 -0.89 0.31 2.59
CA ILE A 226 0.09 1.26 2.06
C ILE A 226 1.53 0.79 2.29
N ILE A 227 1.78 -0.01 3.33
CA ILE A 227 3.08 -0.62 3.59
C ILE A 227 3.43 -1.58 2.47
N VAL A 228 2.50 -2.47 2.12
CA VAL A 228 2.70 -3.44 1.05
C VAL A 228 2.87 -2.73 -0.29
N GLU A 229 2.00 -1.77 -0.60
CA GLU A 229 2.05 -0.98 -1.84
C GLU A 229 3.40 -0.24 -1.98
N PHE A 230 3.86 0.41 -0.91
CA PHE A 230 5.13 1.14 -0.90
C PHE A 230 6.33 0.19 -1.07
N LEU A 231 6.37 -0.92 -0.32
CA LEU A 231 7.46 -1.91 -0.44
C LEU A 231 7.50 -2.56 -1.84
N MET A 232 6.35 -2.76 -2.48
CA MET A 232 6.30 -3.29 -3.85
C MET A 232 6.82 -2.27 -4.86
N CYS A 233 6.44 -1.00 -4.74
CA CYS A 233 6.93 0.06 -5.62
C CYS A 233 8.39 0.46 -5.34
N ARG A 234 8.94 0.20 -4.15
CA ARG A 234 10.28 0.63 -3.69
C ARG A 234 10.45 2.14 -3.45
N ASP A 235 9.70 3.00 -4.13
CA ASP A 235 9.68 4.44 -3.88
C ASP A 235 8.37 5.10 -4.33
N GLY A 236 8.18 6.38 -4.01
CA GLY A 236 7.05 7.16 -4.49
C GLY A 236 7.21 8.66 -4.36
N TYR A 237 6.38 9.42 -5.07
CA TYR A 237 6.25 10.86 -4.92
C TYR A 237 5.07 11.19 -4.01
N LEU A 238 5.24 12.15 -3.10
CA LEU A 238 4.13 12.64 -2.29
C LEU A 238 3.31 13.67 -3.05
N MET A 239 1.99 13.56 -2.95
CA MET A 239 1.02 14.49 -3.49
C MET A 239 0.04 14.92 -2.39
N ASN A 240 -0.19 16.23 -2.25
CA ASN A 240 -1.14 16.78 -1.29
C ASN A 240 -2.55 16.90 -1.89
N SER A 241 -3.53 17.26 -1.07
CA SER A 241 -4.93 17.50 -1.47
C SER A 241 -5.11 18.56 -2.55
N ARG A 242 -4.10 19.42 -2.75
CA ARG A 242 -4.09 20.48 -3.77
C ARG A 242 -3.45 20.04 -5.08
N TYR A 243 -3.14 18.75 -5.20
CA TYR A 243 -2.51 18.11 -6.34
C TYR A 243 -1.11 18.68 -6.67
N GLU A 244 -0.44 19.27 -5.68
CA GLU A 244 0.98 19.58 -5.79
C GLU A 244 1.74 18.27 -5.59
N ILE A 245 2.78 18.02 -6.38
CA ILE A 245 3.61 16.82 -6.27
C ILE A 245 5.01 17.26 -5.84
N MET A 246 5.50 16.72 -4.73
CA MET A 246 6.82 17.01 -4.19
C MET A 246 7.91 16.74 -5.24
N SER A 247 8.93 17.60 -5.35
CA SER A 247 10.00 17.46 -6.34
C SER A 247 10.82 16.18 -6.11
N ASN A 248 11.18 15.91 -4.86
CA ASN A 248 11.94 14.74 -4.46
C ASN A 248 11.03 13.53 -4.21
N THR A 249 11.62 12.33 -4.27
CA THR A 249 10.92 11.11 -3.86
C THR A 249 10.81 11.03 -2.34
N PHE A 250 9.90 10.20 -1.87
CA PHE A 250 9.70 9.92 -0.45
C PHE A 250 10.96 9.33 0.19
N SER A 251 11.65 8.41 -0.50
CA SER A 251 12.92 7.85 0.01
C SER A 251 14.00 8.92 0.16
N THR A 252 14.06 9.88 -0.76
CA THR A 252 15.00 11.02 -0.68
C THR A 252 14.69 11.91 0.53
N LEU A 253 13.41 12.22 0.77
CA LEU A 253 12.96 12.95 1.95
C LEU A 253 13.33 12.20 3.24
N MET A 254 13.07 10.89 3.29
CA MET A 254 13.35 10.05 4.47
C MET A 254 14.83 9.92 4.76
N LYS A 255 15.66 9.82 3.72
CA LYS A 255 17.11 9.81 3.86
C LYS A 255 17.60 11.12 4.47
N ALA A 256 17.14 12.27 3.97
CA ALA A 256 17.50 13.58 4.51
C ALA A 256 17.12 13.71 5.99
N ILE A 257 15.88 13.35 6.35
CA ILE A 257 15.40 13.40 7.75
C ILE A 257 16.23 12.49 8.66
N THR A 258 16.45 11.23 8.25
CA THR A 258 17.08 10.21 9.08
C THR A 258 18.58 10.45 9.26
N GLU A 259 19.31 10.82 8.20
CA GLU A 259 20.75 11.08 8.29
C GLU A 259 21.07 12.24 9.23
N HIS A 260 20.29 13.32 9.18
CA HIS A 260 20.50 14.47 10.06
C HIS A 260 20.10 14.18 11.52
N HIS A 261 19.22 13.21 11.75
CA HIS A 261 18.90 12.74 13.10
C HIS A 261 20.02 11.86 13.68
N LEU A 262 20.49 10.86 12.92
CA LEU A 262 21.48 9.87 13.38
C LEU A 262 22.88 10.45 13.61
N ARG A 263 23.34 11.40 12.78
CA ARG A 263 24.65 12.07 12.94
C ARG A 263 24.81 12.83 14.27
N HIS A 264 23.72 13.04 15.00
CA HIS A 264 23.73 13.73 16.29
C HIS A 264 23.50 12.85 17.51
N LEU A 265 23.00 11.61 17.37
CA LEU A 265 23.00 10.64 18.47
C LEU A 265 24.42 10.17 18.83
N SER A 266 25.36 10.35 17.91
CA SER A 266 26.79 10.00 18.04
C SER A 266 27.66 11.11 18.64
N ARG A 267 27.09 12.28 18.98
CA ARG A 267 27.77 13.35 19.72
C ARG A 267 27.01 13.55 21.02
N ASP A 268 27.70 13.67 22.15
CA ASP A 268 27.16 13.89 23.51
C ASP A 268 26.40 15.23 23.66
N VAL A 269 25.41 15.45 22.80
CA VAL A 269 24.51 16.59 22.82
C VAL A 269 23.20 16.06 23.38
N PRO A 270 22.69 16.61 24.49
CA PRO A 270 21.43 16.17 25.08
C PRO A 270 20.35 16.06 24.01
N LEU A 271 19.65 14.92 23.97
CA LEU A 271 18.47 14.70 23.14
C LEU A 271 17.52 15.88 23.34
N VAL A 272 17.50 16.81 22.38
CA VAL A 272 16.60 17.95 22.44
C VAL A 272 15.18 17.39 22.34
N PRO A 273 14.26 17.70 23.28
CA PRO A 273 12.88 17.20 23.29
C PRO A 273 12.10 17.43 21.98
N THR A 274 12.58 18.32 21.11
CA THR A 274 11.92 18.72 19.86
C THR A 274 11.84 17.63 18.79
N LEU A 275 12.59 16.53 18.88
CA LEU A 275 12.58 15.43 17.90
C LEU A 275 11.94 14.12 18.40
N GLU A 276 11.30 14.09 19.57
CA GLU A 276 10.63 12.88 20.07
C GLU A 276 9.59 12.32 19.08
N TRP A 277 8.91 13.20 18.35
CA TRP A 277 7.96 12.82 17.29
C TRP A 277 8.57 11.96 16.17
N MET A 278 9.89 11.94 15.99
CA MET A 278 10.51 11.08 14.99
C MET A 278 10.37 9.59 15.34
N SER A 279 10.14 9.26 16.62
CA SER A 279 9.81 7.90 17.03
C SER A 279 8.43 7.47 16.53
N SER A 280 7.54 8.40 16.21
CA SER A 280 6.20 8.12 15.66
C SER A 280 6.18 8.04 14.13
N ILE A 281 7.32 8.27 13.45
CA ILE A 281 7.41 8.01 12.01
C ILE A 281 7.30 6.50 11.79
N PRO A 282 6.41 6.04 10.90
CA PRO A 282 6.25 4.61 10.63
C PRO A 282 7.54 3.93 10.23
N LEU A 283 7.78 2.73 10.76
CA LEU A 283 9.04 2.02 10.61
C LEU A 283 9.39 1.75 9.14
N PHE A 284 8.41 1.38 8.31
CA PHE A 284 8.60 1.18 6.85
C PHE A 284 9.09 2.43 6.11
N SER A 285 8.93 3.62 6.68
CA SER A 285 9.43 4.87 6.10
C SER A 285 10.89 5.13 6.43
N ARG A 286 11.37 4.60 7.56
CA ARG A 286 12.74 4.79 8.06
C ARG A 286 13.67 3.67 7.63
N ASP A 287 13.12 2.47 7.48
CA ASP A 287 13.87 1.28 7.15
C ASP A 287 13.75 0.92 5.66
N THR A 288 14.91 0.72 5.02
CA THR A 288 15.04 0.27 3.63
C THR A 288 15.62 -1.14 3.56
N SER A 289 15.77 -1.81 4.71
CA SER A 289 16.32 -3.16 4.80
C SER A 289 15.47 -4.14 3.99
N THR A 290 16.16 -5.05 3.32
CA THR A 290 15.56 -6.08 2.48
C THR A 290 15.33 -7.41 3.22
N HIS A 291 15.69 -7.46 4.51
CA HIS A 291 15.68 -8.67 5.33
C HIS A 291 14.51 -8.63 6.32
N ASN A 292 13.33 -8.96 5.83
CA ASN A 292 12.12 -9.02 6.63
C ASN A 292 12.00 -10.40 7.30
N CYS A 293 12.31 -10.49 8.59
CA CYS A 293 11.88 -11.61 9.43
C CYS A 293 10.42 -11.42 9.87
N LEU A 294 9.72 -12.49 10.26
CA LEU A 294 8.32 -12.45 10.67
C LEU A 294 8.10 -11.44 11.79
N GLY A 295 8.96 -11.44 12.81
CA GLY A 295 8.89 -10.52 13.93
C GLY A 295 8.93 -9.05 13.48
N HIS A 296 9.86 -8.70 12.59
CA HIS A 296 9.94 -7.36 12.02
C HIS A 296 8.68 -7.02 11.20
N VAL A 297 8.15 -7.95 10.41
CA VAL A 297 6.90 -7.72 9.67
C VAL A 297 5.70 -7.53 10.60
N PHE A 298 5.66 -8.24 11.73
CA PHE A 298 4.62 -8.03 12.74
C PHE A 298 4.71 -6.62 13.33
N ASP A 299 5.91 -6.14 13.68
CA ASP A 299 6.12 -4.77 14.16
C ASP A 299 5.66 -3.71 13.12
N LEU A 300 6.03 -3.90 11.84
CA LEU A 300 5.59 -3.03 10.75
C LEU A 300 4.06 -2.92 10.67
N LEU A 301 3.35 -4.02 10.86
CA LEU A 301 1.91 -4.09 10.66
C LEU A 301 1.11 -3.77 11.93
N ALA A 302 1.62 -4.07 13.12
CA ALA A 302 0.87 -4.07 14.39
C ALA A 302 0.12 -2.75 14.63
N THR A 303 0.80 -1.63 14.43
CA THR A 303 0.26 -0.27 14.67
C THR A 303 -0.70 0.24 13.58
N GLN A 304 -0.84 -0.50 12.48
CA GLN A 304 -1.61 -0.06 11.33
C GLN A 304 -3.09 -0.44 11.40
N GLY A 305 -3.93 0.46 10.90
CA GLY A 305 -5.35 0.24 10.74
C GLY A 305 -5.63 -0.84 9.70
N CYS A 306 -6.36 -1.87 10.12
CA CYS A 306 -6.79 -2.97 9.27
C CYS A 306 -8.25 -3.33 9.58
N ARG A 307 -9.06 -3.58 8.53
CA ARG A 307 -10.48 -3.95 8.68
C ARG A 307 -10.67 -5.38 9.19
N SER A 308 -9.79 -6.29 8.79
CA SER A 308 -9.86 -7.71 9.10
C SER A 308 -8.53 -8.16 9.69
N HIS A 309 -8.56 -8.85 10.84
CA HIS A 309 -7.32 -9.40 11.42
C HIS A 309 -6.61 -10.34 10.45
N ARG A 310 -7.37 -11.10 9.65
CA ARG A 310 -6.83 -12.00 8.63
C ARG A 310 -6.00 -11.28 7.56
N ASP A 311 -6.38 -10.06 7.20
CA ASP A 311 -5.68 -9.30 6.15
C ASP A 311 -4.22 -9.01 6.56
N ARG A 312 -3.93 -8.94 7.86
CA ARG A 312 -2.55 -8.83 8.36
C ARG A 312 -1.69 -9.99 7.88
N PHE A 313 -2.20 -11.22 7.89
CA PHE A 313 -1.47 -12.40 7.41
C PHE A 313 -1.30 -12.40 5.89
N ILE A 314 -2.26 -11.87 5.13
CA ILE A 314 -2.08 -11.67 3.68
C ILE A 314 -0.95 -10.66 3.43
N ALA A 315 -0.94 -9.54 4.15
CA ALA A 315 0.13 -8.54 4.06
C ALA A 315 1.48 -9.12 4.49
N THR A 316 1.51 -9.92 5.56
CA THR A 316 2.72 -10.61 6.01
C THR A 316 3.28 -11.53 4.92
N CYS A 317 2.45 -12.36 4.28
CA CYS A 317 2.90 -13.17 3.14
C CYS A 317 3.47 -12.31 2.02
N ALA A 318 2.79 -11.23 1.65
CA ALA A 318 3.23 -10.34 0.58
C ALA A 318 4.60 -9.69 0.90
N ILE A 319 4.86 -9.34 2.16
CA ILE A 319 6.11 -8.71 2.60
C ILE A 319 7.25 -9.72 2.78
N LEU A 320 6.98 -10.92 3.28
CA LEU A 320 8.02 -11.94 3.46
C LEU A 320 8.47 -12.59 2.13
N GLU A 321 7.61 -12.53 1.11
CA GLU A 321 7.78 -13.28 -0.14
C GLU A 321 7.75 -12.36 -1.37
N HIS A 322 8.30 -11.14 -1.22
CA HIS A 322 8.33 -10.09 -2.25
C HIS A 322 8.67 -10.56 -3.68
N ASP A 323 9.47 -11.63 -3.84
CA ASP A 323 9.89 -12.18 -5.12
C ASP A 323 9.31 -13.56 -5.48
N GLU A 324 8.76 -14.30 -4.51
CA GLU A 324 8.37 -15.70 -4.70
C GLU A 324 6.84 -15.89 -4.59
N ASN A 325 6.18 -15.85 -5.75
CA ASN A 325 4.88 -16.47 -6.04
C ASN A 325 3.62 -15.91 -5.34
N ALA A 326 2.65 -15.53 -6.17
CA ALA A 326 1.23 -15.45 -5.78
C ALA A 326 0.67 -16.77 -5.16
N LYS A 327 1.41 -17.87 -5.28
CA LYS A 327 1.06 -19.20 -4.72
C LYS A 327 0.97 -19.19 -3.20
N SER A 328 1.86 -18.53 -2.48
CA SER A 328 1.83 -18.55 -1.01
C SER A 328 0.61 -17.84 -0.44
N MET A 329 0.18 -16.75 -1.08
CA MET A 329 -1.08 -16.08 -0.74
C MET A 329 -2.30 -16.92 -1.15
N ALA A 330 -2.23 -17.66 -2.26
CA ALA A 330 -3.31 -18.56 -2.70
C ALA A 330 -3.48 -19.79 -1.79
N GLU A 331 -2.39 -20.28 -1.21
CA GLU A 331 -2.36 -21.41 -0.28
C GLU A 331 -2.66 -21.01 1.17
N LEU A 332 -2.75 -19.70 1.46
CA LEU A 332 -2.99 -19.20 2.81
C LEU A 332 -4.37 -19.66 3.33
N PRO A 333 -4.43 -20.39 4.45
CA PRO A 333 -5.69 -20.86 5.02
C PRO A 333 -6.72 -19.74 5.24
N GLN A 334 -8.02 -20.08 5.14
CA GLN A 334 -9.09 -19.11 5.37
C GLN A 334 -9.23 -18.77 6.85
N ASN A 335 -9.02 -19.73 7.74
CA ASN A 335 -9.03 -19.49 9.18
C ASN A 335 -7.82 -18.65 9.61
N THR A 336 -8.08 -17.63 10.42
CA THR A 336 -7.08 -16.66 10.91
C THR A 336 -5.95 -17.31 11.73
N GLN A 337 -6.28 -18.25 12.62
CA GLN A 337 -5.27 -18.94 13.45
C GLN A 337 -4.42 -19.89 12.60
N GLU A 338 -5.06 -20.61 11.67
CA GLU A 338 -4.34 -21.48 10.73
C GLU A 338 -3.45 -20.68 9.78
N ALA A 339 -3.88 -19.49 9.34
CA ALA A 339 -3.09 -18.58 8.53
C ALA A 339 -1.84 -18.09 9.29
N CYS A 340 -2.00 -17.69 10.56
CA CYS A 340 -0.89 -17.33 11.43
C CYS A 340 0.11 -18.49 11.57
N LEU A 341 -0.41 -19.70 11.88
CA LEU A 341 0.42 -20.90 12.03
C LEU A 341 1.14 -21.27 10.72
N TYR A 342 0.47 -21.14 9.59
CA TYR A 342 1.02 -21.41 8.26
C TYR A 342 2.23 -20.51 8.00
N ILE A 343 2.09 -19.21 8.22
CA ILE A 343 3.16 -18.22 8.03
C ILE A 343 4.31 -18.47 9.00
N ALA A 344 4.01 -18.71 10.28
CA ALA A 344 5.03 -19.01 11.28
C ALA A 344 5.85 -20.26 10.90
N LYS A 345 5.18 -21.36 10.52
CA LYS A 345 5.88 -22.57 10.06
C LYS A 345 6.73 -22.32 8.82
N ARG A 346 6.26 -21.47 7.90
CA ARG A 346 6.99 -21.14 6.67
C ARG A 346 8.21 -20.26 6.96
N ALA A 347 8.11 -19.31 7.89
CA ALA A 347 9.25 -18.55 8.40
C ALA A 347 10.31 -19.49 9.01
N LEU A 348 9.92 -20.41 9.89
CA LEU A 348 10.82 -21.39 10.49
C LEU A 348 11.56 -22.24 9.44
N ARG A 349 10.86 -22.69 8.40
CA ARG A 349 11.47 -23.45 7.28
C ARG A 349 12.49 -22.65 6.47
N ARG A 350 12.45 -21.32 6.56
CA ARG A 350 13.40 -20.40 5.92
C ARG A 350 14.51 -19.94 6.87
N ASN A 351 14.68 -20.63 8.01
CA ASN A 351 15.61 -20.26 9.09
C ASN A 351 15.33 -18.90 9.73
N ASP A 352 14.07 -18.45 9.64
CA ASP A 352 13.59 -17.31 10.40
C ASP A 352 12.96 -17.80 11.71
N TRP A 353 13.69 -17.63 12.80
CA TRP A 353 13.32 -18.04 14.15
C TRP A 353 12.59 -16.95 14.94
N SER A 354 12.34 -15.78 14.33
CA SER A 354 11.56 -14.72 14.96
C SER A 354 10.16 -15.13 15.45
N PRO A 355 9.44 -16.12 14.86
CA PRO A 355 8.16 -16.56 15.42
C PRO A 355 8.27 -17.12 16.86
N LEU A 356 9.41 -17.72 17.21
CA LEU A 356 9.66 -18.30 18.55
C LEU A 356 10.11 -17.22 19.55
N LEU A 357 10.53 -16.07 19.04
CA LEU A 357 11.10 -14.95 19.81
C LEU A 357 10.09 -13.82 20.05
N LEU A 358 8.87 -13.91 19.50
CA LEU A 358 7.80 -12.97 19.79
C LEU A 358 7.56 -12.93 21.30
N ARG A 359 7.35 -11.74 21.87
CA ARG A 359 7.06 -11.59 23.31
C ARG A 359 5.74 -12.27 23.68
N PRO A 360 5.61 -12.83 24.89
CA PRO A 360 4.33 -13.32 25.39
C PRO A 360 3.25 -12.24 25.28
N SER A 361 2.05 -12.66 24.89
CA SER A 361 0.85 -11.83 24.81
C SER A 361 -0.23 -12.40 25.72
N ASP A 362 -1.27 -11.61 26.02
CA ASP A 362 -2.45 -12.07 26.77
C ASP A 362 -3.39 -12.98 25.93
N GLU A 363 -2.90 -13.49 24.79
CA GLU A 363 -3.66 -14.36 23.91
C GLU A 363 -3.83 -15.76 24.53
N PRO A 364 -5.03 -16.38 24.40
CA PRO A 364 -5.21 -17.74 24.86
C PRO A 364 -4.36 -18.70 24.01
N PRO A 365 -3.64 -19.66 24.64
CA PRO A 365 -2.78 -20.57 23.90
C PRO A 365 -3.59 -21.44 22.94
N LEU A 366 -3.08 -21.62 21.72
CA LEU A 366 -3.70 -22.53 20.76
C LEU A 366 -3.42 -23.99 21.18
N PRO A 367 -4.45 -24.84 21.43
CA PRO A 367 -4.24 -26.19 21.99
C PRO A 367 -3.30 -27.09 21.20
N THR A 368 -3.23 -26.89 19.87
CA THR A 368 -2.38 -27.67 18.98
C THR A 368 -0.95 -27.14 18.89
N VAL A 369 -0.72 -25.87 19.24
CA VAL A 369 0.56 -25.16 19.07
C VAL A 369 0.68 -24.05 20.13
N GLY A 370 1.14 -24.39 21.34
CA GLY A 370 1.20 -23.47 22.47
C GLY A 370 2.20 -22.30 22.34
N TRP A 371 3.16 -22.38 21.42
CA TRP A 371 4.15 -21.32 21.18
C TRP A 371 3.69 -20.26 20.18
N LEU A 372 2.57 -20.48 19.46
CA LEU A 372 2.09 -19.55 18.43
C LEU A 372 1.58 -18.26 19.07
N LYS A 373 2.02 -17.11 18.57
CA LYS A 373 1.62 -15.78 19.03
C LYS A 373 1.20 -14.92 17.84
N GLY A 374 0.38 -13.91 18.10
CA GLY A 374 -0.14 -13.00 17.09
C GLY A 374 -1.45 -13.46 16.43
N HIS A 375 -1.97 -14.63 16.81
CA HIS A 375 -3.03 -15.32 16.05
C HIS A 375 -4.45 -14.78 16.34
N THR A 376 -4.63 -14.01 17.42
CA THR A 376 -5.88 -13.29 17.73
C THR A 376 -5.74 -11.78 17.68
N VAL A 377 -4.57 -11.25 18.06
CA VAL A 377 -4.22 -9.83 18.12
C VAL A 377 -2.77 -9.70 17.68
N MET A 378 -2.39 -8.61 17.00
CA MET A 378 -1.00 -8.32 16.63
C MET A 378 -0.63 -6.99 17.29
N GLU A 379 0.16 -7.04 18.36
CA GLU A 379 0.49 -5.89 19.20
C GLU A 379 1.89 -5.33 18.87
N ALA A 380 2.07 -4.03 19.10
CA ALA A 380 3.28 -3.32 18.69
C ALA A 380 4.53 -3.71 19.49
N ASP A 381 4.35 -4.27 20.69
CA ASP A 381 5.43 -4.71 21.57
C ASP A 381 5.74 -6.21 21.46
N MET A 382 5.05 -6.95 20.57
CA MET A 382 5.33 -8.36 20.29
C MET A 382 6.74 -8.58 19.75
N TRP A 383 7.33 -7.57 19.11
CA TRP A 383 8.69 -7.63 18.58
C TRP A 383 9.46 -6.36 18.94
N ASP A 384 10.63 -6.53 19.56
CA ASP A 384 11.49 -5.42 20.01
C ASP A 384 12.97 -5.82 19.95
N LEU A 385 13.30 -6.81 19.12
CA LEU A 385 14.67 -7.27 18.89
C LEU A 385 15.33 -6.54 17.72
N GLY A 386 14.61 -5.61 17.08
CA GLY A 386 15.08 -4.85 15.94
C GLY A 386 15.10 -5.64 14.63
N ILE A 387 15.85 -5.13 13.65
CA ILE A 387 15.94 -5.70 12.31
C ILE A 387 16.93 -6.86 12.31
N GLN A 388 16.56 -7.98 11.68
CA GLN A 388 17.49 -9.07 11.46
C GLN A 388 18.50 -8.69 10.36
N THR A 389 19.76 -8.54 10.73
CA THR A 389 20.84 -8.18 9.79
C THR A 389 21.49 -9.39 9.11
N SER A 390 21.34 -10.58 9.68
CA SER A 390 21.86 -11.84 9.14
C SER A 390 21.00 -13.03 9.57
N ALA A 391 20.97 -14.09 8.76
CA ALA A 391 20.31 -15.34 9.12
C ALA A 391 20.99 -16.00 10.33
N ALA A 392 20.23 -16.73 11.14
CA ALA A 392 20.80 -17.49 12.24
C ALA A 392 21.76 -18.57 11.72
N GLN A 393 22.90 -18.74 12.38
CA GLN A 393 23.92 -19.73 12.02
C GLN A 393 23.56 -21.14 12.50
N SER A 394 22.86 -21.23 13.62
CA SER A 394 22.40 -22.46 14.25
C SER A 394 20.87 -22.45 14.39
N ALA A 395 20.27 -23.64 14.29
CA ALA A 395 18.86 -23.82 14.61
C ALA A 395 18.68 -23.84 16.13
N PRO A 396 17.56 -23.32 16.66
CA PRO A 396 17.19 -23.48 18.06
C PRO A 396 17.06 -24.95 18.47
N THR A 397 17.45 -25.26 19.69
CA THR A 397 17.22 -26.58 20.29
C THR A 397 15.83 -26.61 20.91
N ILE A 398 14.98 -27.53 20.47
CA ILE A 398 13.69 -27.78 21.14
C ILE A 398 13.94 -28.77 22.28
N LEU A 399 13.64 -28.36 23.50
CA LEU A 399 13.84 -29.15 24.71
C LEU A 399 12.67 -30.14 24.93
N PRO A 400 12.85 -31.20 25.75
CA PRO A 400 11.82 -32.22 25.98
C PRO A 400 10.49 -31.69 26.55
N ASP A 401 10.51 -30.53 27.19
CA ASP A 401 9.34 -29.83 27.73
C ASP A 401 8.68 -28.85 26.73
N HIS A 402 9.09 -28.90 25.47
CA HIS A 402 8.66 -28.01 24.39
C HIS A 402 9.12 -26.54 24.52
N SER A 403 10.02 -26.24 25.45
CA SER A 403 10.71 -24.96 25.46
C SER A 403 11.75 -24.88 24.33
N VAL A 404 12.13 -23.66 23.96
CA VAL A 404 13.06 -23.39 22.86
C VAL A 404 14.30 -22.74 23.45
N GLU A 405 15.45 -23.40 23.26
CA GLU A 405 16.76 -22.86 23.59
C GLU A 405 17.40 -22.25 22.34
N ILE A 406 17.91 -21.03 22.46
CA ILE A 406 18.46 -20.24 21.36
C ILE A 406 19.83 -19.73 21.77
N GLU A 407 20.82 -19.94 20.92
CA GLU A 407 22.13 -19.34 21.06
C GLU A 407 22.06 -17.88 20.62
N VAL A 408 22.40 -16.96 21.53
CA VAL A 408 22.43 -15.52 21.26
C VAL A 408 23.85 -14.99 21.35
N GLN A 409 24.28 -14.27 20.33
CA GLN A 409 25.52 -13.52 20.38
C GLN A 409 25.26 -12.12 20.92
N PHE A 410 25.87 -11.79 22.05
CA PHE A 410 25.83 -10.42 22.58
C PHE A 410 26.66 -9.49 21.69
N LEU A 411 26.01 -8.49 21.08
CA LEU A 411 26.66 -7.53 20.17
C LEU A 411 26.99 -6.17 20.84
N GLY A 412 26.51 -5.92 22.07
CA GLY A 412 26.77 -4.69 22.80
C GLY A 412 25.63 -4.26 23.74
N GLN A 413 25.91 -3.28 24.59
CA GLN A 413 24.94 -2.66 25.51
C GLN A 413 24.45 -1.32 24.96
N ILE A 414 23.13 -1.15 24.85
CA ILE A 414 22.53 0.15 24.55
C ILE A 414 22.26 0.85 25.88
N TRP A 415 23.02 1.91 26.17
CA TRP A 415 22.79 2.76 27.34
C TRP A 415 21.66 3.74 27.02
N SER A 416 20.46 3.46 27.53
CA SER A 416 19.31 4.36 27.49
C SER A 416 19.08 4.98 28.87
N SER A 417 18.93 6.31 28.94
CA SER A 417 18.56 7.04 30.16
C SER A 417 17.10 6.83 30.60
N ARG A 418 16.30 6.10 29.81
CA ARG A 418 15.00 5.56 30.23
C ARG A 418 15.16 4.07 30.55
N PRO A 419 14.55 3.57 31.64
CA PRO A 419 14.55 2.15 31.95
C PRO A 419 13.83 1.42 30.81
N ILE A 420 14.61 0.76 29.95
CA ILE A 420 14.06 -0.25 29.05
C ILE A 420 13.65 -1.39 29.98
N LYS A 421 12.34 -1.60 30.11
CA LYS A 421 11.82 -2.85 30.69
C LYS A 421 12.12 -3.97 29.70
N LEU A 422 13.37 -4.43 29.67
CA LEU A 422 13.69 -5.80 29.23
C LEU A 422 13.17 -6.72 30.33
N LEU A 423 11.85 -6.91 30.37
CA LEU A 423 11.19 -7.84 31.26
C LEU A 423 11.37 -9.26 30.71
N ASP A 424 12.17 -10.03 31.43
CA ASP A 424 12.27 -11.50 31.47
C ASP A 424 11.90 -12.24 30.18
N MET A 425 12.78 -12.14 29.18
CA MET A 425 13.07 -13.34 28.39
C MET A 425 14.05 -14.17 29.22
N SER A 426 13.59 -15.30 29.75
CA SER A 426 14.48 -16.35 30.24
C SER A 426 15.18 -16.97 29.03
N ILE A 427 16.16 -16.26 28.48
CA ILE A 427 17.10 -16.83 27.51
C ILE A 427 18.08 -17.64 28.35
N HIS A 428 18.00 -18.96 28.29
CA HIS A 428 19.08 -19.80 28.79
C HIS A 428 20.29 -19.59 27.89
N VAL A 429 21.13 -18.62 28.26
CA VAL A 429 22.45 -18.43 27.67
C VAL A 429 23.29 -19.59 28.16
N VAL A 430 23.47 -20.61 27.31
CA VAL A 430 24.51 -21.61 27.54
C VAL A 430 25.85 -20.87 27.37
N PRO A 431 26.69 -20.75 28.40
CA PRO A 431 28.00 -20.12 28.25
C PRO A 431 28.80 -20.96 27.26
N SER A 432 29.17 -20.37 26.12
CA SER A 432 30.19 -20.94 25.27
C SER A 432 31.48 -21.02 26.10
N GLN A 433 31.95 -22.24 26.30
CA GLN A 433 33.18 -22.52 27.02
C GLN A 433 34.34 -21.87 26.27
N TRP A 434 35.11 -21.03 26.99
CA TRP A 434 36.42 -20.56 26.57
C TRP A 434 37.48 -21.64 26.80
#